data_AF-A0A941UGD6-F1
#
_entry.id   AF-A0A941UGD6-F1
#
_cell.length_a   1.000
_cell.length_b   1.000
_cell.length_c   1.000
_cell.angle_alpha   90.00
_cell.angle_beta   90.00
_cell.angle_gamma   90.00
#
_symmetry.space_group_name_H-M   'P 1'
#
loop_
_entity.id
_entity.type
_entity.pdbx_description
1 polymer ?
#
loop_
_entity_poly.entity_id
_entity_poly.type
_entity_poly.pdbx_seq_one_letter_code
_entity_poly.pdbx_strand_id
1 'polypeptide(L)'
;MLLRTIPLLSVMFLAACSTNMAKNTTKQSPAPTIKYAQNNSRIVPVNSVASSNNPCVDHFNFLRQAGDNKYQKYSRDYIQIGDGYNFLNTNKNIMNGDAKRVYTNTLDMKLNTLCSEVNYAGFQVIQQKINALSNI
;
A
#
# COMPACT_ATOMS: atom_id res chain seq x y z
N MET A 1 -48.13 -46.37 30.64
CA MET A 1 -47.39 -46.62 29.39
C MET A 1 -47.36 -45.32 28.60
N LEU A 2 -46.16 -44.75 28.46
CA LEU A 2 -45.90 -43.49 27.75
C LEU A 2 -45.78 -43.79 26.24
N LEU A 3 -46.62 -43.15 25.43
CA LEU A 3 -46.39 -43.00 24.00
C LEU A 3 -46.08 -41.52 23.75
N ARG A 4 -44.82 -41.21 23.41
CA ARG A 4 -44.42 -39.90 22.89
C ARG A 4 -43.85 -40.09 21.49
N THR A 5 -44.62 -39.68 20.50
CA THR A 5 -44.15 -39.38 19.15
C THR A 5 -43.69 -37.92 19.13
N ILE A 6 -42.48 -37.66 18.64
CA ILE A 6 -41.98 -36.32 18.32
C ILE A 6 -41.68 -36.33 16.83
N PRO A 7 -42.30 -35.44 16.04
CA PRO A 7 -41.78 -35.13 14.73
C PRO A 7 -41.46 -33.64 14.57
N LEU A 8 -40.68 -33.41 13.50
CA LEU A 8 -40.58 -32.21 12.69
C LEU A 8 -39.48 -31.17 13.01
N LEU A 9 -38.45 -31.30 12.16
CA LEU A 9 -37.97 -30.27 11.23
C LEU A 9 -37.31 -29.03 11.86
N SER A 10 -35.99 -29.13 12.01
CA SER A 10 -35.11 -27.97 12.07
C SER A 10 -34.96 -27.40 10.66
N VAL A 11 -35.59 -26.27 10.40
CA VAL A 11 -35.43 -25.48 9.16
C VAL A 11 -34.16 -24.64 9.32
N MET A 12 -33.09 -25.03 8.63
CA MET A 12 -31.89 -24.22 8.44
C MET A 12 -32.22 -23.02 7.55
N PHE A 13 -32.30 -21.81 8.12
CA PHE A 13 -32.27 -20.58 7.34
C PHE A 13 -30.83 -20.26 6.93
N LEU A 14 -30.46 -20.63 5.71
CA LEU A 14 -29.28 -20.08 5.03
C LEU A 14 -29.60 -18.66 4.56
N ALA A 15 -29.29 -17.66 5.38
CA ALA A 15 -29.28 -16.27 4.94
C ALA A 15 -28.02 -16.03 4.09
N ALA A 16 -28.17 -16.09 2.76
CA ALA A 16 -27.16 -15.63 1.83
C ALA A 16 -27.15 -14.09 1.81
N CYS A 17 -26.10 -13.47 2.36
CA CYS A 17 -25.84 -12.05 2.14
C CYS A 17 -25.35 -11.86 0.69
N SER A 18 -26.28 -11.61 -0.23
CA SER A 18 -25.96 -11.07 -1.55
C SER A 18 -25.47 -9.62 -1.38
N THR A 19 -24.18 -9.40 -1.55
CA THR A 19 -23.63 -8.04 -1.71
C THR A 19 -23.82 -7.63 -3.15
N ASN A 20 -24.65 -6.61 -3.38
CA ASN A 20 -24.73 -5.95 -4.68
C ASN A 20 -23.36 -5.32 -4.99
N MET A 21 -22.66 -5.88 -5.97
CA MET A 21 -21.40 -5.35 -6.46
C MET A 21 -21.68 -4.04 -7.22
N ALA A 22 -21.43 -2.91 -6.55
CA ALA A 22 -21.41 -1.61 -7.21
C ALA A 22 -20.35 -1.63 -8.31
N LYS A 23 -20.79 -1.43 -9.55
CA LYS A 23 -19.95 -1.38 -10.74
C LYS A 23 -19.13 -0.09 -10.71
N ASN A 24 -17.98 -0.12 -10.04
CA ASN A 24 -17.02 0.97 -10.11
C ASN A 24 -16.36 0.97 -11.50
N THR A 25 -16.79 1.91 -12.33
CA THR A 25 -16.11 2.31 -13.56
C THR A 25 -14.69 2.74 -13.20
N THR A 26 -13.71 1.90 -13.49
CA THR A 26 -12.29 2.24 -13.36
C THR A 26 -11.96 3.36 -14.35
N LYS A 27 -12.01 4.61 -13.89
CA LYS A 27 -11.27 5.69 -14.54
C LYS A 27 -9.79 5.34 -14.39
N GLN A 28 -9.17 4.97 -15.50
CA GLN A 28 -7.75 4.70 -15.59
C GLN A 28 -7.00 5.95 -15.16
N SER A 29 -6.44 5.90 -13.94
CA SER A 29 -5.62 6.97 -13.42
C SER A 29 -4.35 7.06 -14.27
N PRO A 30 -3.93 8.26 -14.71
CA PRO A 30 -2.69 8.43 -15.46
C PRO A 30 -1.51 7.90 -14.62
N ALA A 31 -0.51 7.33 -15.29
CA ALA A 31 0.66 6.75 -14.65
C ALA A 31 1.27 7.71 -13.61
N PRO A 32 1.64 7.24 -12.41
CA PRO A 32 2.14 8.11 -11.34
C PRO A 32 3.44 8.78 -11.80
N THR A 33 3.40 10.11 -11.92
CA THR A 33 4.60 10.91 -12.20
C THR A 33 5.27 11.25 -10.87
N ILE A 34 6.40 10.60 -10.56
CA ILE A 34 7.15 10.85 -9.32
C ILE A 34 7.82 12.22 -9.40
N LYS A 35 7.45 13.15 -8.51
CA LYS A 35 8.10 14.46 -8.36
C LYS A 35 8.94 14.46 -7.08
N TYR A 36 10.26 14.57 -7.24
CA TYR A 36 11.18 14.74 -6.12
C TYR A 36 11.19 16.20 -5.64
N ALA A 37 11.26 16.43 -4.32
CA ALA A 37 11.45 17.76 -3.77
C ALA A 37 12.91 18.19 -3.96
N GLN A 38 13.09 19.41 -4.49
CA GLN A 38 14.35 20.02 -4.93
C GLN A 38 15.31 20.45 -3.80
N ASN A 39 15.23 19.88 -2.60
CA ASN A 39 16.11 20.28 -1.49
C ASN A 39 17.09 19.16 -1.10
N ASN A 40 18.34 19.34 -1.54
CA ASN A 40 19.51 18.53 -1.21
C ASN A 40 20.00 18.88 0.21
N SER A 41 19.47 18.20 1.24
CA SER A 41 20.10 18.22 2.56
C SER A 41 21.34 17.33 2.56
N ARG A 42 22.52 17.95 2.76
CA ARG A 42 23.87 17.31 2.76
C ARG A 42 24.10 16.21 3.82
N ILE A 43 23.11 15.88 4.64
CA ILE A 43 23.27 14.96 5.77
C ILE A 43 22.61 13.59 5.51
N VAL A 44 21.74 13.46 4.50
CA VAL A 44 21.22 12.16 4.04
C VAL A 44 21.01 12.22 2.52
N PRO A 45 21.64 11.38 1.69
CA PRO A 45 21.60 11.45 0.23
C PRO A 45 20.31 10.80 -0.31
N VAL A 46 19.18 11.14 0.29
CA VAL A 46 17.89 10.57 -0.06
C VAL A 46 17.00 11.74 -0.47
N ASN A 47 16.78 11.88 -1.78
CA ASN A 47 15.86 12.86 -2.34
C ASN A 47 14.51 12.72 -1.62
N SER A 48 14.08 13.78 -0.95
CA SER A 48 12.77 13.79 -0.29
C SER A 48 11.68 13.70 -1.37
N VAL A 49 10.73 12.78 -1.19
CA VAL A 49 9.59 12.64 -2.12
C VAL A 49 8.60 13.76 -1.80
N ALA A 50 8.32 14.65 -2.75
CA ALA A 50 7.39 15.75 -2.53
C ALA A 50 5.97 15.19 -2.32
N SER A 51 5.26 15.70 -1.30
CA SER A 51 3.85 15.36 -1.07
C SER A 51 3.02 15.67 -2.32
N SER A 52 2.23 14.70 -2.76
CA SER A 52 1.56 14.71 -4.07
C SER A 52 0.07 14.35 -4.00
N ASN A 53 -0.56 14.49 -2.82
CA ASN A 53 -1.89 13.90 -2.51
C ASN A 53 -1.94 12.38 -2.73
N ASN A 54 -0.78 11.71 -2.74
CA ASN A 54 -0.66 10.27 -2.75
C ASN A 54 -0.47 9.81 -1.29
N PRO A 55 -1.43 9.08 -0.71
CA PRO A 55 -1.35 8.64 0.69
C PRO A 55 -0.04 7.92 1.01
N CYS A 56 0.48 7.08 0.10
CA CYS A 56 1.74 6.38 0.34
C CYS A 56 2.92 7.35 0.55
N VAL A 57 3.02 8.38 -0.28
CA VAL A 57 4.07 9.41 -0.21
C VAL A 57 3.91 10.26 1.05
N ASP A 58 2.68 10.54 1.46
CA ASP A 58 2.42 11.31 2.68
C ASP A 58 2.82 10.53 3.94
N HIS A 59 2.52 9.22 3.99
CA HIS A 59 2.97 8.37 5.10
C HIS A 59 4.50 8.21 5.13
N PHE A 60 5.17 8.23 3.97
CA PHE A 60 6.62 8.29 3.90
C PHE A 60 7.18 9.56 4.56
N ASN A 61 6.57 10.71 4.27
CA ASN A 61 6.96 11.98 4.87
C ASN A 61 6.70 12.01 6.38
N PHE A 62 5.61 11.39 6.82
CA PHE A 62 5.33 11.19 8.24
C PHE A 62 6.46 10.42 8.94
N LEU A 63 6.86 9.25 8.42
CA LEU A 63 7.93 8.45 9.02
C LEU A 63 9.25 9.21 9.10
N ARG A 64 9.59 9.98 8.06
CA ARG A 64 10.77 10.85 8.04
C ARG A 64 10.73 11.89 9.16
N GLN A 65 9.60 12.57 9.32
CA GLN A 65 9.44 13.60 10.35
C GLN A 65 9.41 13.01 11.76
N ALA A 66 8.85 11.81 11.92
CA ALA A 66 8.81 11.10 13.19
C ALA A 66 10.18 10.54 13.63
N GLY A 67 11.19 10.54 12.75
CA GLY A 67 12.50 9.98 13.02
C GLY A 67 12.51 8.45 13.09
N ASP A 68 11.55 7.78 12.42
CA ASP A 68 11.46 6.32 12.43
C ASP A 68 12.65 5.68 11.71
N ASN A 69 13.26 4.67 12.32
CA ASN A 69 14.47 4.03 11.81
C ASN A 69 14.24 3.24 10.51
N LYS A 70 12.99 2.85 10.19
CA LYS A 70 12.66 2.14 8.95
C LYS A 70 12.60 3.08 7.76
N TYR A 71 12.50 4.40 7.97
CA TYR A 71 12.46 5.38 6.89
C TYR A 71 13.59 5.20 5.88
N GLN A 72 14.83 5.01 6.35
CA GLN A 72 15.98 4.83 5.45
C GLN A 72 15.85 3.59 4.56
N LYS A 73 15.38 2.47 5.11
CA LYS A 73 15.14 1.25 4.33
C LYS A 73 14.06 1.50 3.29
N TYR A 74 12.89 1.94 3.72
CA TYR A 74 11.75 2.15 2.83
C TYR A 74 12.06 3.15 1.73
N SER A 75 12.86 4.19 2.02
CA SER A 75 13.22 5.17 1.00
C SER A 75 14.17 4.61 -0.06
N ARG A 76 15.09 3.70 0.30
CA ARG A 76 15.92 2.99 -0.68
C ARG A 76 15.07 2.05 -1.54
N ASP A 77 14.16 1.32 -0.92
CA ASP A 77 13.24 0.42 -1.63
C ASP A 77 12.38 1.21 -2.63
N TYR A 78 11.89 2.40 -2.23
CA TYR A 78 11.12 3.29 -3.10
C TYR A 78 11.92 3.77 -4.32
N ILE A 79 13.18 4.19 -4.11
CA ILE A 79 14.07 4.61 -5.19
C ILE A 79 14.30 3.46 -6.16
N GLN A 80 14.61 2.26 -5.66
CA GLN A 80 14.85 1.09 -6.51
C GLN A 80 13.63 0.69 -7.35
N ILE A 81 12.43 0.80 -6.78
CA ILE A 81 11.18 0.58 -7.52
C ILE A 81 11.01 1.65 -8.61
N GLY A 82 11.28 2.92 -8.27
CA GLY A 82 11.26 4.03 -9.22
C GLY A 82 12.21 3.83 -10.41
N ASP A 83 13.43 3.38 -10.14
CA ASP A 83 14.42 3.04 -11.18
C ASP A 83 13.92 1.91 -12.09
N GLY A 84 13.21 0.92 -11.53
CA GLY A 84 12.55 -0.14 -12.29
C GLY A 84 11.47 0.39 -13.24
N TYR A 85 10.63 1.34 -12.78
CA TYR A 85 9.66 2.00 -13.66
C TYR A 85 10.33 2.84 -14.75
N ASN A 86 11.45 3.51 -14.44
CA ASN A 86 12.23 4.24 -15.45
C ASN A 86 12.77 3.29 -16.53
N PHE A 87 13.32 2.15 -16.12
CA PHE A 87 13.78 1.11 -17.05
C PHE A 87 12.62 0.59 -17.92
N LEU A 88 11.49 0.23 -17.31
CA LEU A 88 10.30 -0.20 -18.03
C LEU A 88 9.85 0.86 -19.04
N ASN A 89 9.71 2.12 -18.64
CA ASN A 89 9.20 3.15 -19.52
C ASN A 89 10.12 3.43 -20.71
N THR A 90 11.43 3.35 -20.49
CA THR A 90 12.46 3.51 -21.54
C THR A 90 12.44 2.36 -22.54
N ASN A 91 12.19 1.12 -22.08
CA ASN A 91 12.39 -0.08 -22.89
C ASN A 91 11.09 -0.81 -23.30
N LYS A 92 9.91 -0.42 -22.79
CA LYS A 92 8.64 -1.14 -22.98
C LYS A 92 8.25 -1.44 -24.43
N ASN A 93 8.75 -0.65 -25.39
CA ASN A 93 8.44 -0.81 -26.82
C ASN A 93 9.27 -1.91 -27.49
N ILE A 94 10.42 -2.29 -26.90
CA ILE A 94 11.31 -3.36 -27.39
C ILE A 94 11.22 -4.64 -26.55
N MET A 95 10.49 -4.62 -25.44
CA MET A 95 10.30 -5.79 -24.59
C MET A 95 9.28 -6.76 -25.21
N ASN A 96 9.53 -8.06 -25.06
CA ASN A 96 8.52 -9.09 -25.28
C ASN A 96 7.26 -8.80 -24.43
N GLY A 97 6.07 -9.07 -24.97
CA GLY A 97 4.79 -8.74 -24.34
C GLY A 97 4.59 -9.37 -22.96
N ASP A 98 4.99 -10.62 -22.77
CA ASP A 98 4.88 -11.32 -21.49
C ASP A 98 5.91 -10.80 -20.48
N ALA A 99 7.15 -10.59 -20.92
CA ALA A 99 8.19 -10.00 -20.08
C ALA A 99 7.80 -8.61 -19.59
N LYS A 100 7.24 -7.76 -20.47
CA LYS A 100 6.70 -6.45 -20.10
C LYS A 100 5.62 -6.58 -19.04
N ARG A 101 4.62 -7.45 -19.25
CA ARG A 101 3.51 -7.64 -18.31
C ARG A 101 3.99 -8.11 -16.94
N VAL A 102 4.84 -9.15 -16.90
CA VAL A 102 5.37 -9.68 -15.64
C VAL A 102 6.19 -8.64 -14.90
N TYR A 103 7.02 -7.87 -15.62
CA TYR A 103 7.83 -6.83 -15.00
C TYR A 103 6.98 -5.69 -14.44
N THR A 104 5.98 -5.20 -15.19
CA THR A 104 5.01 -4.21 -14.70
C THR A 104 4.31 -4.71 -13.44
N ASN A 105 3.74 -5.91 -13.48
CA ASN A 105 3.02 -6.48 -12.33
C ASN A 105 3.92 -6.62 -11.09
N THR A 106 5.19 -6.97 -11.30
CA THR A 106 6.18 -7.09 -10.21
C THR A 106 6.47 -5.73 -9.59
N LEU A 107 6.65 -4.69 -10.41
CA LEU A 107 6.86 -3.32 -9.92
C LEU A 107 5.65 -2.81 -9.14
N ASP A 108 4.44 -3.02 -9.67
CA ASP A 108 3.19 -2.63 -9.03
C ASP A 108 3.01 -3.34 -7.67
N MET A 109 3.27 -4.65 -7.62
CA MET A 109 3.22 -5.42 -6.38
C MET A 109 4.21 -4.89 -5.35
N LYS A 110 5.47 -4.66 -5.74
CA LYS A 110 6.50 -4.12 -4.86
C LYS A 110 6.13 -2.74 -4.32
N LEU A 111 5.60 -1.85 -5.18
CA LEU A 111 5.17 -0.53 -4.77
C LEU A 111 4.02 -0.61 -3.76
N ASN A 112 3.01 -1.44 -4.04
CA ASN A 112 1.88 -1.63 -3.13
C ASN A 112 2.30 -2.20 -1.78
N THR A 113 3.16 -3.23 -1.77
CA THR A 113 3.71 -3.80 -0.55
C THR A 113 4.46 -2.76 0.27
N LEU A 114 5.35 -1.99 -0.37
CA LEU A 114 6.10 -0.93 0.30
C LEU A 114 5.16 0.12 0.93
N CYS A 115 4.11 0.53 0.21
CA CYS A 115 3.13 1.47 0.74
C CYS A 115 2.37 0.91 1.95
N SER A 116 2.03 -0.38 1.94
CA SER A 116 1.42 -1.04 3.11
C SER A 116 2.38 -1.12 4.30
N GLU A 117 3.65 -1.44 4.08
CA GLU A 117 4.69 -1.48 5.14
C GLU A 117 4.92 -0.10 5.78
N VAL A 118 4.93 0.96 4.95
CA VAL A 118 5.08 2.35 5.39
C VAL A 118 3.86 2.80 6.20
N ASN A 119 2.65 2.47 5.75
CA ASN A 119 1.43 2.77 6.49
C ASN A 119 1.41 2.05 7.85
N TYR A 120 1.78 0.77 7.88
CA TYR A 120 1.85 0.00 9.12
C TYR A 120 2.89 0.57 10.10
N ALA A 121 4.08 0.91 9.62
CA ALA A 121 5.07 1.59 10.44
C ALA A 121 4.54 2.93 10.97
N GLY A 122 3.79 3.68 10.15
CA GLY A 122 3.15 4.92 10.55
C GLY A 122 2.19 4.72 11.73
N PHE A 123 1.36 3.70 11.65
CA PHE A 123 0.48 3.30 12.76
C PHE A 123 1.26 2.94 14.03
N GLN A 124 2.37 2.20 13.91
CA GLN A 124 3.20 1.83 15.06
C GLN A 124 3.79 3.06 15.77
N VAL A 125 4.26 4.05 15.01
CA VAL A 125 4.75 5.32 15.57
C VAL A 125 3.64 6.04 16.35
N ILE A 126 2.42 6.12 15.77
CA ILE A 126 1.28 6.76 16.45
C ILE A 126 0.95 6.05 17.77
N GLN A 127 0.91 4.72 17.76
CA GLN A 127 0.65 3.92 18.98
C GLN A 127 1.71 4.18 20.06
N GLN A 128 2.98 4.26 19.69
CA GLN A 128 4.04 4.61 20.64
C GLN A 128 3.84 6.00 21.26
N LYS A 129 3.41 7.00 20.46
CA LYS A 129 3.11 8.34 20.97
C LYS A 129 1.91 8.35 21.91
N ILE A 130 0.84 7.62 21.59
CA ILE A 130 -0.34 7.47 22.45
C ILE A 130 0.05 6.85 23.79
N ASN A 131 0.82 5.75 23.77
CA ASN A 131 1.26 5.07 24.99
C ASN A 131 2.19 5.94 25.83
N ALA A 132 3.02 6.79 25.20
CA ALA A 132 3.85 7.74 25.93
C ALA A 132 3.00 8.81 26.65
N LEU A 133 1.87 9.23 26.06
CA LEU A 133 0.94 10.18 26.67
C LEU A 133 0.08 9.55 27.78
N SER A 134 -0.29 8.27 27.66
CA SER A 134 -1.08 7.58 28.70
C SER A 134 -0.30 7.31 29.99
N ASN A 135 1.03 7.42 29.92
CA ASN A 135 1.93 7.22 31.06
C ASN A 135 2.32 8.55 31.75
N ILE A 136 1.68 9.66 31.37
CA ILE A 136 1.78 10.99 32.00
C ILE A 136 0.52 11.20 32.83
#